data_AF-A0A2W4C3Y0-F1
#
_entry.id   AF-A0A2W4C3Y0-F1
#
_cell.length_a   1.000
_cell.length_b   1.000
_cell.length_c   1.000
_cell.angle_alpha   90.00
_cell.angle_beta   90.00
_cell.angle_gamma   90.00
#
_symmetry.space_group_name_H-M   'P 1'
#
loop_
_entity.id
_entity.type
_entity.pdbx_description
1 polymer ?
#
loop_
_entity_poly.entity_id
_entity_poly.type
_entity_poly.pdbx_seq_one_letter_code
_entity_poly.pdbx_strand_id
1 'polypeptide(L)'
;MIAMHKVRVGVSLAALVACCGIMSGCMSSPTYGTGKTSGEQLFDDITDIASISAMTPKDKGVTYPARPGLVVPGANDRENLAQPQQSLASKDNPQWVESPEDARKRLADEAEENKHNVNYRSPLAAADSGRNRVSDAEQTAAYRAARQDQQGTYNERRYLVDPPQAYRQVSDPAALNDLGTPESKKEKKRKKDAEAAQQSSTWWKPWQ
;
A
#
# COMPACT_ATOMS: atom_id res chain seq x y z
N MET A 1 58.98 38.54 4.56
CA MET A 1 57.61 38.46 5.14
C MET A 1 56.65 37.54 4.37
N ILE A 2 56.74 37.40 3.05
CA ILE A 2 55.78 36.60 2.24
C ILE A 2 55.80 35.09 2.56
N ALA A 3 56.97 34.52 2.86
CA ALA A 3 57.10 33.10 3.20
C ALA A 3 56.38 32.72 4.51
N MET A 4 56.47 33.57 5.55
CA MET A 4 55.82 33.32 6.83
C MET A 4 54.29 33.44 6.73
N HIS A 5 53.77 34.30 5.85
CA HIS A 5 52.34 34.38 5.56
C HIS A 5 51.82 33.11 4.88
N LYS A 6 52.56 32.58 3.89
CA LYS A 6 52.20 31.31 3.23
C LYS A 6 52.21 30.12 4.21
N VAL A 7 53.18 30.07 5.11
CA VAL A 7 53.25 29.04 6.17
C VAL A 7 52.09 29.19 7.15
N ARG A 8 51.77 30.40 7.63
CA ARG A 8 50.63 30.63 8.52
C ARG A 8 49.29 30.25 7.88
N VAL A 9 49.09 30.63 6.63
CA VAL A 9 47.88 30.29 5.88
C VAL A 9 47.78 28.78 5.66
N GLY A 10 48.88 28.12 5.29
CA GLY A 10 48.93 26.66 5.15
C GLY A 10 48.60 25.91 6.45
N VAL A 11 49.17 26.35 7.57
CA VAL A 11 48.89 25.77 8.89
C VAL A 11 47.43 26.00 9.31
N SER A 12 46.89 27.19 9.06
CA SER A 12 45.47 27.47 9.38
C SER A 12 44.50 26.65 8.53
N LEU A 13 44.81 26.43 7.25
CA LEU A 13 43.98 25.62 6.35
C LEU A 13 44.00 24.13 6.78
N ALA A 14 45.18 23.61 7.11
CA ALA A 14 45.32 22.23 7.59
C ALA A 14 44.57 22.00 8.92
N ALA A 15 44.64 22.96 9.84
CA ALA A 15 43.91 22.91 11.10
C ALA A 15 42.38 22.93 10.91
N LEU A 16 41.89 23.73 9.95
CA LEU A 16 40.46 23.80 9.62
C LEU A 16 39.96 22.47 9.04
N VAL A 17 40.69 21.89 8.08
CA VAL A 17 40.32 20.59 7.48
C VAL A 17 40.33 19.47 8.52
N ALA A 18 41.31 19.44 9.41
CA ALA A 18 41.36 18.45 10.49
C ALA A 18 40.17 18.60 11.46
N CYS A 19 39.80 19.83 11.81
CA CYS A 19 38.67 20.10 12.71
C CYS A 19 37.32 19.70 12.08
N CYS A 20 37.13 19.97 10.77
CA CYS A 20 35.94 19.54 10.03
C CYS A 20 35.83 18.01 9.88
N GLY A 21 36.97 17.30 9.80
CA GLY A 21 37.01 15.84 9.76
C GLY A 21 36.54 15.19 11.06
N ILE A 22 36.94 15.74 12.21
CA ILE A 22 36.56 15.22 13.54
C ILE A 22 35.07 15.47 13.82
N MET A 23 34.51 16.61 13.42
CA MET A 23 33.07 16.91 13.61
C MET A 23 32.15 16.16 12.64
N SER A 24 32.64 15.70 11.49
CA SER A 24 31.83 14.91 10.52
C SER A 24 31.67 13.43 10.92
N GLY A 25 32.40 12.97 11.94
CA GLY A 25 32.25 11.64 12.51
C GLY A 25 31.06 11.57 13.48
N CYS A 26 29.83 11.55 12.97
CA CYS A 26 28.66 11.28 13.81
C CYS A 26 28.81 9.91 14.48
N MET A 27 28.87 9.93 15.81
CA MET A 27 29.13 8.81 16.72
C MET A 27 28.01 7.76 16.67
N SER A 28 27.93 6.95 15.61
CA SER A 28 27.19 5.67 15.55
C SER A 28 27.13 5.20 14.10
N SER A 29 28.25 4.82 13.49
CA SER A 29 28.19 4.11 12.21
C SER A 29 27.91 2.62 12.45
N PRO A 30 27.01 2.00 11.68
CA PRO A 30 26.70 0.59 11.83
C PRO A 30 27.93 -0.30 11.61
N THR A 31 28.18 -1.21 12.54
CA THR A 31 29.13 -2.30 12.33
C THR A 31 28.39 -3.40 11.58
N TYR A 32 28.52 -3.45 10.25
CA TYR A 32 27.82 -4.40 9.36
C TYR A 32 28.30 -5.86 9.54
N GLY A 33 28.24 -6.39 10.76
CA GLY A 33 28.66 -7.75 11.09
C GLY A 33 30.18 -7.98 11.08
N THR A 34 30.98 -6.96 10.77
CA THR A 34 32.45 -7.03 10.71
C THR A 34 33.14 -6.63 12.02
N GLY A 35 32.37 -6.18 13.01
CA GLY A 35 32.89 -5.73 14.31
C GLY A 35 33.68 -4.41 14.29
N LYS A 36 33.94 -3.83 13.10
CA LYS A 36 34.54 -2.50 12.91
C LYS A 36 33.48 -1.51 12.44
N THR A 37 33.61 -0.27 12.88
CA THR A 37 32.77 0.84 12.40
C THR A 37 33.08 1.19 10.95
N SER A 38 32.13 1.73 10.19
CA SER A 38 32.37 2.14 8.80
C SER A 38 33.47 3.20 8.72
N GLY A 39 33.60 4.05 9.74
CA GLY A 39 34.68 5.02 9.87
C GLY A 39 36.04 4.38 10.09
N GLU A 40 36.15 3.39 10.99
CA GLU A 40 37.40 2.66 11.20
C GLU A 40 37.84 1.89 9.95
N GLN A 41 36.91 1.28 9.21
CA GLN A 41 37.24 0.62 7.94
C GLN A 41 37.76 1.63 6.91
N LEU A 42 37.09 2.78 6.77
CA LEU A 42 37.53 3.82 5.85
C LEU A 42 38.91 4.39 6.21
N PHE A 43 39.19 4.61 7.49
CA PHE A 43 40.49 5.07 7.94
C PHE A 43 41.60 4.02 7.73
N ASP A 44 41.33 2.74 8.01
CA ASP A 44 42.25 1.63 7.69
C ASP A 44 42.53 1.61 6.19
N ASP A 45 41.49 1.68 5.34
CA ASP A 45 41.61 1.62 3.89
C ASP A 45 42.39 2.81 3.31
N ILE A 46 42.14 4.03 3.80
CA ILE A 46 42.89 5.22 3.39
C ILE A 46 44.35 5.14 3.86
N THR A 47 44.59 4.65 5.07
CA THR A 47 45.95 4.49 5.61
C THR A 47 46.70 3.40 4.85
N ASP A 48 46.03 2.32 4.47
CA ASP A 48 46.55 1.27 3.59
C ASP A 48 46.85 1.78 2.18
N ILE A 49 45.98 2.61 1.61
CA ILE A 49 46.22 3.25 0.30
C ILE A 49 47.41 4.21 0.38
N ALA A 50 47.55 4.95 1.48
CA ALA A 50 48.69 5.83 1.72
C ALA A 50 49.98 5.06 2.03
N SER A 51 49.89 3.84 2.57
CA SER A 51 51.04 2.99 2.90
C SER A 51 51.56 2.14 1.74
N ILE A 52 50.96 2.23 0.55
CA ILE A 52 51.41 1.58 -0.72
C ILE A 52 52.90 1.86 -1.05
N SER A 53 53.54 2.86 -0.43
CA SER A 53 54.99 3.08 -0.56
C SER A 53 55.88 2.13 0.26
N ALA A 54 55.34 1.29 1.15
CA ALA A 54 56.12 0.34 1.97
C ALA A 54 55.73 -1.10 1.65
N MET A 55 56.56 -1.76 0.83
CA MET A 55 56.48 -3.16 0.40
C MET A 55 56.14 -4.12 1.55
N THR A 56 54.87 -4.45 1.74
CA THR A 56 54.44 -5.61 2.53
C THR A 56 53.38 -6.40 1.75
N PRO A 57 53.50 -7.72 1.61
CA PRO A 57 52.60 -8.52 0.79
C PRO A 57 51.18 -8.52 1.37
N LYS A 58 50.22 -8.06 0.58
CA LYS A 58 48.78 -8.01 0.89
C LYS A 58 48.15 -9.39 0.67
N ASP A 59 48.65 -10.41 1.37
CA ASP A 59 48.06 -11.76 1.32
C ASP A 59 48.12 -12.45 2.70
N LYS A 60 47.73 -11.71 3.74
CA LYS A 60 47.30 -12.32 5.00
C LYS A 60 45.80 -12.51 4.87
N GLY A 61 45.40 -13.69 4.40
CA GLY A 61 44.00 -14.06 4.18
C GLY A 61 43.09 -13.52 5.29
N VAL A 62 41.97 -12.91 4.88
CA VAL A 62 41.03 -12.23 5.77
C VAL A 62 40.68 -13.14 6.94
N THR A 63 41.22 -12.81 8.13
CA THR A 63 40.96 -13.58 9.35
C THR A 63 39.58 -13.18 9.85
N TYR A 64 38.57 -13.92 9.43
CA TYR A 64 37.23 -13.75 9.96
C TYR A 64 37.22 -14.22 11.42
N PRO A 65 36.79 -13.39 12.38
CA PRO A 65 36.53 -13.90 13.73
C PRO A 65 35.49 -15.03 13.63
N ALA A 66 35.66 -16.07 14.44
CA ALA A 66 34.67 -17.14 14.52
C ALA A 66 33.30 -16.50 14.80
N ARG A 67 32.31 -16.81 13.96
CA ARG A 67 30.95 -16.29 14.13
C ARG A 67 30.51 -16.62 15.56
N PRO A 68 29.93 -15.66 16.30
CA PRO A 68 29.34 -16.00 17.59
C PRO A 68 28.36 -17.15 17.36
N GLY A 69 28.44 -18.17 18.22
CA GLY A 69 27.55 -19.33 18.13
C GLY A 69 26.09 -18.89 18.13
N LEU A 70 25.21 -19.72 17.55
CA LEU A 70 23.77 -19.45 17.63
C LEU A 70 23.40 -19.23 19.10
N VAL A 71 22.74 -18.10 19.38
CA VAL A 71 22.14 -17.83 20.68
C VAL A 71 20.99 -18.83 20.84
N VAL A 72 21.31 -19.98 21.42
CA VAL A 72 20.33 -21.00 21.77
C VAL A 72 19.73 -20.65 23.13
N PRO A 73 18.42 -20.80 23.30
CA PRO A 73 17.80 -20.66 24.62
C PRO A 73 18.42 -21.64 25.62
N GLY A 74 18.47 -21.24 26.89
CA GLY A 74 18.99 -22.08 27.97
C GLY A 74 18.25 -23.43 28.05
N ALA A 75 18.88 -24.44 28.64
CA ALA A 75 18.35 -25.81 28.65
C ALA A 75 16.88 -25.92 29.13
N ASN A 76 16.47 -25.06 30.07
CA ASN A 76 15.11 -25.01 30.60
C ASN A 76 14.08 -24.38 29.63
N ASP A 77 14.51 -23.48 28.75
CA ASP A 77 13.65 -22.79 27.77
C ASP A 77 13.58 -23.54 26.43
N ARG A 78 14.41 -24.58 26.27
CA ARG A 78 14.48 -25.39 25.06
C ARG A 78 13.29 -26.34 24.90
N GLU A 79 12.65 -26.70 26.01
CA GLU A 79 11.43 -27.51 26.00
C GLU A 79 10.15 -26.67 25.93
N ASN A 80 10.25 -25.35 26.18
CA ASN A 80 9.13 -24.42 26.16
C ASN A 80 9.26 -23.40 25.02
N LEU A 81 9.71 -23.87 23.85
CA LEU A 81 9.78 -23.05 22.65
C LEU A 81 8.36 -22.71 22.18
N ALA A 82 8.15 -21.46 21.80
CA ALA A 82 6.94 -21.09 21.08
C ALA A 82 6.79 -21.99 19.84
N GLN A 83 5.59 -22.54 19.65
CA GLN A 83 5.34 -23.42 18.52
C GLN A 83 5.70 -22.71 17.21
N PRO A 84 6.27 -23.43 16.22
CA PRO A 84 6.61 -22.84 14.93
C PRO A 84 5.35 -22.17 14.36
N GLN A 85 5.53 -20.96 13.80
CA GLN A 85 4.44 -20.26 13.14
C GLN A 85 3.86 -21.18 12.07
N GLN A 86 2.56 -21.45 12.18
CA GLN A 86 1.85 -22.27 11.21
C GLN A 86 1.91 -21.55 9.85
N SER A 87 2.32 -22.27 8.81
CA SER A 87 2.39 -21.71 7.47
C SER A 87 1.00 -21.28 7.04
N LEU A 88 0.85 -20.00 6.70
CA LEU A 88 -0.39 -19.46 6.15
C LEU A 88 -0.72 -20.10 4.78
N ALA A 89 0.27 -20.72 4.12
CA ALA A 89 0.11 -21.46 2.88
C ALA A 89 -0.05 -22.97 3.13
N SER A 90 -0.88 -23.36 4.12
CA SER A 90 -1.30 -24.76 4.28
C SER A 90 -2.62 -25.02 3.55
N LYS A 91 -2.82 -26.25 3.07
CA LYS A 91 -4.07 -26.72 2.43
C LYS A 91 -5.28 -26.62 3.36
N ASP A 92 -5.04 -26.62 4.67
CA ASP A 92 -6.07 -26.55 5.72
C ASP A 92 -6.55 -25.12 6.00
N ASN A 93 -5.99 -24.13 5.30
CA ASN A 93 -6.35 -22.74 5.47
C ASN A 93 -7.63 -22.41 4.65
N PRO A 94 -8.78 -22.11 5.30
CA PRO A 94 -10.03 -21.79 4.62
C PRO A 94 -10.03 -20.44 3.89
N GLN A 95 -9.08 -19.55 4.21
CA GLN A 95 -8.90 -18.28 3.50
C GLN A 95 -7.97 -18.38 2.28
N TRP A 96 -7.36 -19.54 2.01
CA TRP A 96 -6.55 -19.76 0.82
C TRP A 96 -7.40 -20.21 -0.36
N VAL A 97 -7.16 -19.63 -1.54
CA VAL A 97 -7.94 -19.96 -2.75
C VAL A 97 -7.59 -21.38 -3.21
N GLU A 98 -8.62 -22.20 -3.47
CA GLU A 98 -8.46 -23.56 -4.03
C GLU A 98 -7.64 -23.52 -5.32
N SER A 99 -6.82 -24.56 -5.54
CA SER A 99 -6.14 -24.70 -6.83
C SER A 99 -7.18 -24.93 -7.94
N PRO A 100 -6.94 -24.46 -9.18
CA PRO A 100 -7.91 -24.61 -10.27
C PRO A 100 -8.31 -26.07 -10.54
N GLU A 101 -7.38 -27.01 -10.40
CA GLU A 101 -7.65 -28.44 -10.63
C GLU A 101 -8.44 -29.06 -9.47
N ASP A 102 -8.15 -28.67 -8.21
CA ASP A 102 -8.93 -29.12 -7.05
C ASP A 102 -10.37 -28.60 -7.14
N ALA A 103 -10.56 -27.34 -7.52
CA ALA A 103 -11.87 -26.75 -7.73
C ALA A 103 -12.66 -27.48 -8.84
N ARG A 104 -12.00 -27.85 -9.94
CA ARG A 104 -12.62 -28.64 -11.02
C ARG A 104 -13.03 -30.01 -10.55
N LYS A 105 -12.18 -30.70 -9.79
CA LYS A 105 -12.48 -32.01 -9.24
C LYS A 105 -13.68 -31.94 -8.28
N ARG A 106 -13.68 -30.98 -7.35
CA ARG A 106 -14.81 -30.73 -6.44
C ARG A 106 -16.11 -30.51 -7.19
N LEU A 107 -16.10 -29.70 -8.24
CA LEU A 107 -17.30 -29.42 -9.05
C LEU A 107 -17.77 -30.64 -9.85
N ALA A 108 -16.85 -31.49 -10.31
CA ALA A 108 -17.19 -32.76 -10.95
C ALA A 108 -17.82 -33.74 -9.96
N ASP A 109 -17.23 -33.88 -8.76
CA ASP A 109 -17.73 -34.73 -7.69
C ASP A 109 -19.13 -34.25 -7.22
N GLU A 110 -19.32 -32.94 -7.01
CA GLU A 110 -20.60 -32.31 -6.65
C GLU A 110 -21.68 -32.56 -7.72
N ALA A 111 -21.30 -32.53 -9.01
CA ALA A 111 -22.20 -32.82 -10.11
C ALA A 111 -22.60 -34.30 -10.21
N GLU A 112 -21.67 -35.23 -9.92
CA GLU A 112 -21.98 -36.66 -9.90
C GLU A 112 -22.87 -37.01 -8.70
N GLU A 113 -22.62 -36.44 -7.52
CA GLU A 113 -23.47 -36.62 -6.34
C GLU A 113 -24.91 -36.10 -6.57
N ASN A 114 -25.05 -34.96 -7.26
CA ASN A 114 -26.34 -34.34 -7.55
C ASN A 114 -26.97 -34.78 -8.89
N LYS A 115 -26.44 -35.81 -9.54
CA LYS A 115 -26.87 -36.28 -10.87
C LYS A 115 -28.37 -36.60 -10.99
N HIS A 116 -29.00 -36.99 -9.90
CA HIS A 116 -30.44 -37.33 -9.86
C HIS A 116 -31.32 -36.22 -9.28
N ASN A 117 -30.73 -35.09 -8.90
CA ASN A 117 -31.46 -33.95 -8.36
C ASN A 117 -31.88 -32.98 -9.48
N VAL A 118 -33.18 -32.97 -9.80
CA VAL A 118 -33.74 -32.10 -10.86
C VAL A 118 -33.61 -30.61 -10.53
N ASN A 119 -33.51 -30.25 -9.25
CA ASN A 119 -33.40 -28.85 -8.80
C ASN A 119 -31.95 -28.38 -8.64
N TYR A 120 -30.95 -29.26 -8.85
CA TYR A 120 -29.55 -28.90 -8.70
C TYR A 120 -29.09 -27.98 -9.85
N ARG A 121 -28.38 -26.91 -9.49
CA ARG A 121 -27.70 -26.02 -10.44
C ARG A 121 -26.23 -25.92 -10.06
N SER A 122 -25.36 -26.22 -11.01
CA SER A 122 -23.92 -26.12 -10.75
C SER A 122 -23.52 -24.66 -10.48
N PRO A 123 -22.55 -24.44 -9.58
CA PRO A 123 -22.00 -23.11 -9.32
C PRO A 123 -21.44 -22.44 -10.59
N LEU A 124 -20.94 -23.23 -11.55
CA LEU A 124 -20.47 -22.76 -12.85
C LEU A 124 -21.61 -22.16 -13.69
N ALA A 125 -22.77 -22.83 -13.73
CA ALA A 125 -23.95 -22.33 -14.43
C ALA A 125 -24.54 -21.09 -13.73
N ALA A 126 -24.48 -21.06 -12.39
CA ALA A 126 -24.91 -19.89 -11.62
C ALA A 126 -24.00 -18.67 -11.85
N ALA A 127 -22.68 -18.86 -11.87
CA ALA A 127 -21.69 -17.81 -12.10
C ALA A 127 -21.83 -17.15 -13.48
N ASP A 128 -22.11 -17.94 -14.52
CA ASP A 128 -22.36 -17.42 -15.87
C ASP A 128 -23.69 -16.64 -15.93
N SER A 129 -24.72 -17.12 -15.23
CA SER A 129 -26.04 -16.48 -15.22
C SER A 129 -26.11 -15.15 -14.46
N GLY A 130 -25.19 -14.90 -13.52
CA GLY A 130 -25.16 -13.70 -12.69
C GLY A 130 -24.42 -12.51 -13.33
N ARG A 131 -23.53 -12.77 -14.30
CA ARG A 131 -22.67 -11.72 -14.88
C ARG A 131 -23.44 -10.68 -15.70
N ASN A 132 -24.66 -11.01 -16.15
CA ASN A 132 -25.52 -10.14 -16.96
C ASN A 132 -26.83 -9.70 -16.28
N ARG A 133 -26.99 -9.90 -14.96
CA ARG A 133 -28.27 -9.68 -14.27
C ARG A 133 -28.27 -8.66 -13.14
N VAL A 134 -27.27 -7.77 -13.08
CA VAL A 134 -27.33 -6.67 -12.12
C VAL A 134 -28.33 -5.64 -12.66
N SER A 135 -29.44 -5.45 -11.96
CA SER A 135 -30.45 -4.45 -12.36
C SER A 135 -29.85 -3.04 -12.32
N ASP A 136 -30.33 -2.10 -13.15
CA ASP A 136 -29.85 -0.72 -13.14
C ASP A 136 -29.93 -0.07 -11.74
N ALA A 137 -30.95 -0.43 -10.96
CA ALA A 137 -31.13 0.04 -9.59
C ALA A 137 -30.02 -0.46 -8.65
N GLU A 138 -29.64 -1.73 -8.78
CA GLU A 138 -28.58 -2.35 -8.00
C GLU A 138 -27.20 -1.82 -8.40
N GLN A 139 -26.94 -1.63 -9.71
CA GLN A 139 -25.73 -0.96 -10.20
C GLN A 139 -25.62 0.46 -9.65
N THR A 140 -26.72 1.20 -9.66
CA THR A 140 -26.77 2.57 -9.12
C THR A 140 -26.53 2.58 -7.61
N ALA A 141 -27.11 1.63 -6.86
CA ALA A 141 -26.89 1.50 -5.43
C ALA A 141 -25.44 1.16 -5.10
N ALA A 142 -24.85 0.18 -5.81
CA ALA A 142 -23.45 -0.19 -5.66
C ALA A 142 -22.50 0.98 -5.99
N TYR A 143 -22.78 1.73 -7.06
CA TYR A 143 -22.03 2.94 -7.40
C TYR A 143 -22.08 4.00 -6.29
N ARG A 144 -23.27 4.23 -5.71
CA ARG A 144 -23.42 5.18 -4.60
C ARG A 144 -22.66 4.74 -3.36
N ALA A 145 -22.74 3.46 -3.00
CA ALA A 145 -21.99 2.89 -1.87
C ALA A 145 -20.48 3.04 -2.08
N ALA A 146 -19.96 2.65 -3.25
CA ALA A 146 -18.54 2.80 -3.59
C ALA A 146 -18.09 4.27 -3.57
N ARG A 147 -18.94 5.22 -4.01
CA ARG A 147 -18.66 6.67 -3.91
C ARG A 147 -18.61 7.15 -2.47
N GLN A 148 -19.49 6.65 -1.59
CA GLN A 148 -19.47 6.98 -0.16
C GLN A 148 -18.20 6.44 0.51
N ASP A 149 -17.81 5.20 0.21
CA ASP A 149 -16.58 4.61 0.75
C ASP A 149 -15.32 5.37 0.31
N GLN A 150 -15.32 5.91 -0.91
CA GLN A 150 -14.25 6.78 -1.43
C GLN A 150 -14.26 8.20 -0.83
N GLN A 151 -15.42 8.69 -0.36
CA GLN A 151 -15.54 9.99 0.27
C GLN A 151 -14.93 9.95 1.68
N GLY A 152 -13.64 10.26 1.77
CA GLY A 152 -12.91 10.37 3.05
C GLY A 152 -11.73 9.40 3.19
N THR A 153 -11.48 8.52 2.21
CA THR A 153 -10.35 7.58 2.26
C THR A 153 -8.99 8.28 2.19
N TYR A 154 -8.92 9.49 1.62
CA TYR A 154 -7.66 10.21 1.40
C TYR A 154 -7.73 11.67 1.86
N ASN A 155 -7.40 11.90 3.13
CA ASN A 155 -7.26 13.24 3.70
C ASN A 155 -5.87 13.86 3.44
N GLU A 156 -4.91 13.09 2.91
CA GLU A 156 -3.54 13.52 2.65
C GLU A 156 -3.23 13.59 1.15
N ARG A 157 -2.20 14.36 0.78
CA ARG A 157 -1.78 14.52 -0.63
C ARG A 157 -1.09 13.24 -1.10
N ARG A 158 -1.54 12.65 -2.21
CA ARG A 158 -0.92 11.44 -2.77
C ARG A 158 0.38 11.76 -3.53
N TYR A 159 0.45 12.93 -4.16
CA TYR A 159 1.61 13.36 -4.94
C TYR A 159 2.03 14.79 -4.58
N LEU A 160 3.28 15.16 -4.90
CA LEU A 160 3.79 16.52 -4.66
C LEU A 160 3.18 17.56 -5.63
N VAL A 161 2.64 17.12 -6.76
CA VAL A 161 1.95 17.96 -7.76
C VAL A 161 0.49 18.25 -7.42
N ASP A 162 -0.09 17.47 -6.50
CA ASP A 162 -1.49 17.57 -6.12
C ASP A 162 -1.75 18.84 -5.30
N PRO A 163 -2.75 19.69 -5.58
CA PRO A 163 -2.94 20.91 -4.79
C PRO A 163 -3.17 20.60 -3.29
N PRO A 164 -2.73 21.47 -2.37
CA PRO A 164 -3.00 21.32 -0.93
C PRO A 164 -4.49 21.14 -0.64
N GLN A 165 -4.82 20.42 0.44
CA GLN A 165 -6.21 20.10 0.83
C GLN A 165 -7.09 21.34 0.96
N ALA A 166 -6.54 22.47 1.43
CA ALA A 166 -7.25 23.74 1.54
C ALA A 166 -7.88 24.23 0.22
N TYR A 167 -7.27 23.88 -0.93
CA TYR A 167 -7.79 24.25 -2.26
C TYR A 167 -8.70 23.19 -2.87
N ARG A 168 -8.83 22.02 -2.23
CA ARG A 168 -9.72 20.92 -2.67
C ARG A 168 -11.06 20.93 -1.98
N GLN A 169 -11.17 21.59 -0.83
CA GLN A 169 -12.43 21.71 -0.10
C GLN A 169 -13.41 22.55 -0.91
N VAL A 170 -14.58 21.99 -1.16
CA VAL A 170 -15.71 22.73 -1.72
C VAL A 170 -16.27 23.61 -0.60
N SER A 171 -16.59 24.87 -0.92
CA SER A 171 -17.09 25.85 0.06
C SER A 171 -18.38 25.42 0.75
N ASP A 172 -19.20 24.61 0.08
CA ASP A 172 -20.36 23.93 0.66
C ASP A 172 -20.37 22.44 0.26
N PRO A 173 -20.03 21.51 1.17
CA PRO A 173 -20.06 20.08 0.89
C PRO A 173 -21.49 19.52 0.78
N ALA A 174 -22.51 20.22 1.30
CA ALA A 174 -23.90 19.80 1.17
C ALA A 174 -24.42 20.01 -0.26
N ALA A 175 -24.00 21.08 -0.93
CA ALA A 175 -24.30 21.33 -2.33
C ALA A 175 -23.77 20.23 -3.28
N LEU A 176 -22.67 19.56 -2.92
CA LEU A 176 -22.12 18.47 -3.72
C LEU A 176 -23.00 17.21 -3.73
N ASN A 177 -23.86 17.07 -2.73
CA ASN A 177 -24.79 15.96 -2.56
C ASN A 177 -26.23 16.33 -2.94
N ASP A 178 -26.48 17.58 -3.35
CA ASP A 178 -27.79 18.00 -3.87
C ASP A 178 -27.92 17.61 -5.35
N LEU A 179 -28.51 16.42 -5.59
CA LEU A 179 -28.81 15.94 -6.95
C LEU A 179 -30.02 16.65 -7.57
N GLY A 180 -30.66 17.59 -6.87
CA GLY A 180 -31.89 18.25 -7.28
C GLY A 180 -33.06 17.28 -7.45
N THR A 181 -34.14 17.76 -8.07
CA THR A 181 -35.28 16.89 -8.39
C THR A 181 -34.97 15.99 -9.59
N PRO A 182 -35.10 14.66 -9.47
CA PRO A 182 -34.85 13.74 -10.58
C PRO A 182 -35.82 14.00 -11.74
N GLU A 183 -35.33 13.80 -12.98
CA GLU A 183 -36.09 14.05 -14.22
C GLU A 183 -37.41 13.30 -14.28
N SER A 184 -37.49 12.10 -13.70
CA SER A 184 -38.75 11.35 -13.60
C SER A 184 -39.82 12.05 -12.76
N LYS A 185 -39.42 12.75 -11.69
CA LYS A 185 -40.35 13.56 -10.89
C LYS A 185 -40.77 14.83 -11.64
N LYS A 186 -39.85 15.45 -12.39
CA LYS A 186 -40.17 16.60 -13.25
C LYS A 186 -41.13 16.21 -14.37
N GLU A 187 -40.93 15.07 -15.02
CA GLU A 187 -41.82 14.56 -16.05
C GLU A 187 -43.22 14.24 -15.52
N LYS A 188 -43.31 13.56 -14.36
CA LYS A 188 -44.59 13.32 -13.69
C LYS A 188 -45.32 14.62 -13.35
N LYS A 189 -44.60 15.64 -12.88
CA LYS A 189 -45.16 16.96 -12.61
C LYS A 189 -45.66 17.62 -13.90
N ARG A 190 -44.86 17.64 -14.98
CA ARG A 190 -45.29 18.17 -16.29
C ARG A 190 -46.54 17.48 -16.82
N LYS A 191 -46.64 16.15 -16.71
CA LYS A 191 -47.83 15.39 -17.11
C LYS A 191 -49.05 15.75 -16.26
N LYS A 192 -48.90 15.82 -14.94
CA LYS A 192 -49.97 16.23 -14.02
C LYS A 192 -50.44 17.65 -14.30
N ASP A 193 -49.52 18.59 -14.54
CA ASP A 193 -49.82 19.99 -14.83
C ASP A 193 -50.51 20.12 -16.21
N ALA A 194 -50.10 19.32 -17.21
CA ALA A 194 -50.76 19.25 -18.51
C ALA A 194 -52.17 18.65 -18.43
N GLU A 195 -52.36 17.59 -17.64
CA GLU A 195 -53.66 16.98 -17.39
C GLU A 195 -54.58 17.93 -16.61
N ALA A 196 -54.07 18.63 -15.60
CA ALA A 196 -54.82 19.66 -14.86
C ALA A 196 -55.21 20.84 -15.76
N ALA A 197 -54.35 21.23 -16.71
CA ALA A 197 -54.69 22.25 -17.71
C ALA A 197 -55.76 21.77 -18.71
N GLN A 198 -55.77 20.47 -19.05
CA GLN A 198 -56.81 19.85 -19.90
C GLN A 198 -58.13 19.60 -19.15
N GLN A 199 -58.09 19.46 -17.82
CA GLN A 199 -59.25 19.28 -16.94
C GLN A 199 -59.97 20.60 -16.61
N SER A 200 -59.78 21.67 -17.39
CA SER A 200 -60.56 22.90 -17.29
C SER A 200 -62.03 22.67 -17.70
N SER A 201 -62.78 22.11 -16.76
CA SER A 201 -64.24 22.08 -16.57
C SER A 201 -65.13 22.56 -17.73
N THR A 202 -65.43 21.68 -18.68
CA THR A 202 -66.53 21.84 -19.65
C THR A 202 -67.85 21.24 -19.14
N TRP A 203 -67.84 20.47 -18.05
CA TRP A 203 -68.99 19.69 -17.57
C TRP A 203 -70.19 20.51 -17.06
N TRP A 204 -70.01 21.76 -16.58
CA TRP A 204 -71.07 22.54 -15.91
C TRP A 204 -71.48 23.82 -16.67
N LYS A 205 -71.61 23.79 -18.00
CA LYS A 205 -72.15 24.92 -18.77
C LYS A 205 -73.50 24.56 -19.41
N PRO A 206 -74.65 24.73 -18.70
CA PRO A 206 -75.96 24.40 -19.25
C PRO A 206 -76.56 25.42 -20.23
N TRP A 207 -75.89 26.55 -20.52
CA TRP A 207 -76.38 27.56 -21.49
C TRP A 207 -75.21 28.26 -22.21
N GLN A 208 -74.75 27.66 -23.31
CA GLN A 208 -74.03 28.32 -24.41
C GLN A 208 -74.55 27.75 -25.72
#